data_AF-A0BR88-F1
#
_entry.id   AF-A0BR88-F1
#
_cell.length_a   1.000
_cell.length_b   1.000
_cell.length_c   1.000
_cell.angle_alpha   90.00
_cell.angle_beta   90.00
_cell.angle_gamma   90.00
#
_symmetry.space_group_name_H-M   'P 1'
#
loop_
_entity.id
_entity.type
_entity.pdbx_description
1 polymer ?
#
loop_
_entity_poly.entity_id
_entity_poly.type
_entity_poly.pdbx_seq_one_letter_code
_entity_poly.pdbx_strand_id
1 'polypeptide(L)'
;MQQNNNFQAKFRAALAISQMDKKNRAQNKGQTQNQLHQTIVQHNGLKSTYFMGHNEIPDIDENAIVVAEQDISVVTKKVEPYKTPKLEGMLLKKSPHFLQGWQQRWTVCHNNRLVYYLPENRNSPFGVLDFNIMSYSLQETKDQNGNIIEFVLIPTGSTKNFIFKAGTSQETMKWFHVIRENKDTSEGAKKILNNLIKYPRFWRTDRISCEQFLKTGDTGDILLFRGNGANCLIQRGLTGSDYDHAALLLRFPSGSLYILEATGCYGVGLCSWKDMIDERWFELYEKIMIRKLEIDRDHNFLKTVQEFVNENMGKKYSLTPMKLLKQKSTVQDINKQTNKEERTFFCSELVAALYKQLGIFDQQKSAAQYWPGNLCSENKSLVVLKGILHPEQLIDFSNV
;
A
#
# COMPACT_ATOMS: atom_id res chain seq x y z
N MET A 1 11.36 -34.14 -14.24
CA MET A 1 11.76 -34.59 -12.88
C MET A 1 12.90 -33.78 -12.26
N GLN A 2 13.85 -33.21 -13.02
CA GLN A 2 14.95 -32.39 -12.47
C GLN A 2 14.53 -31.05 -11.80
N GLN A 3 13.44 -30.41 -12.24
CA GLN A 3 12.94 -29.18 -11.61
C GLN A 3 12.40 -29.39 -10.18
N ASN A 4 11.88 -30.58 -9.87
CA ASN A 4 11.30 -30.89 -8.55
C ASN A 4 12.37 -31.12 -7.47
N ASN A 5 13.54 -31.64 -7.87
CA ASN A 5 14.66 -31.87 -6.95
C ASN A 5 15.37 -30.56 -6.56
N ASN A 6 15.42 -29.59 -7.48
CA ASN A 6 15.97 -28.25 -7.20
C ASN A 6 15.06 -27.44 -6.26
N PHE A 7 13.74 -27.62 -6.39
CA PHE A 7 12.74 -27.03 -5.48
C PHE A 7 12.88 -27.54 -4.05
N GLN A 8 12.95 -28.87 -3.85
CA GLN A 8 13.11 -29.44 -2.51
C GLN A 8 14.43 -29.05 -1.85
N ALA A 9 15.52 -28.94 -2.60
CA ALA A 9 16.81 -28.51 -2.09
C ALA A 9 16.80 -27.04 -1.62
N LYS A 10 16.25 -26.13 -2.43
CA LYS A 10 16.16 -24.70 -2.09
C LYS A 10 15.20 -24.43 -0.93
N PHE A 11 14.09 -25.16 -0.88
CA PHE A 11 13.13 -25.07 0.24
C PHE A 11 13.73 -25.58 1.56
N ARG A 12 14.48 -26.69 1.53
CA ARG A 12 15.21 -27.20 2.70
C ARG A 12 16.30 -26.23 3.19
N ALA A 13 16.98 -25.52 2.28
CA ALA A 13 17.97 -24.51 2.64
C ALA A 13 17.33 -23.30 3.36
N ALA A 14 16.21 -22.77 2.85
CA ALA A 14 15.48 -21.68 3.51
C ALA A 14 14.94 -22.08 4.90
N LEU A 15 14.45 -23.32 5.04
CA LEU A 15 14.06 -23.91 6.33
C LEU A 15 15.24 -24.05 7.30
N ALA A 16 16.41 -24.48 6.81
CA ALA A 16 17.60 -24.66 7.64
C ALA A 16 18.12 -23.32 8.19
N ILE A 17 18.13 -22.26 7.38
CA ILE A 17 18.51 -20.90 7.82
C ILE A 17 17.52 -20.39 8.87
N SER A 18 16.22 -20.55 8.64
CA SER A 18 15.18 -20.20 9.63
C SER A 18 15.32 -20.98 10.94
N GLN A 19 15.73 -22.25 10.89
CA GLN A 19 16.00 -23.06 12.08
C GLN A 19 17.29 -22.66 12.81
N MET A 20 18.32 -22.23 12.08
CA MET A 20 19.57 -21.74 12.65
C MET A 20 19.36 -20.43 13.43
N ASP A 21 18.55 -19.52 12.87
CA ASP A 21 18.12 -18.30 13.55
C ASP A 21 17.29 -18.59 14.81
N LYS A 22 16.46 -19.64 14.80
CA LYS A 22 15.73 -20.09 16.00
C LYS A 22 16.65 -20.61 17.10
N LYS A 23 17.72 -21.34 16.75
CA LYS A 23 18.70 -21.88 17.72
C LYS A 23 19.52 -20.78 18.39
N ASN A 24 19.96 -19.78 17.63
CA ASN A 24 20.71 -18.63 18.18
C ASN A 24 19.89 -17.80 19.18
N ARG A 25 18.55 -17.90 19.15
CA ARG A 25 17.63 -17.13 20.01
C ARG A 25 17.20 -17.87 21.27
N ALA A 26 17.26 -19.20 21.26
CA ALA A 26 16.99 -20.02 22.45
C ALA A 26 18.01 -19.75 23.58
N GLN A 27 19.19 -19.22 23.23
CA GLN A 27 20.25 -18.87 24.17
C GLN A 27 20.01 -17.56 24.93
N ASN A 28 19.01 -16.74 24.58
CA ASN A 28 18.77 -15.41 25.18
C ASN A 28 17.48 -15.31 26.03
N LYS A 29 16.95 -16.42 26.55
CA LYS A 29 15.73 -16.38 27.38
C LYS A 29 16.02 -16.13 28.86
N GLY A 30 15.93 -14.87 29.28
CA GLY A 30 15.81 -14.45 30.69
C GLY A 30 14.42 -13.86 30.98
N GLN A 31 13.71 -14.54 31.89
CA GLN A 31 12.54 -14.20 32.73
C GLN A 31 11.45 -13.20 32.27
N THR A 32 10.21 -13.71 32.34
CA THR A 32 8.89 -13.09 32.16
C THR A 32 8.49 -12.10 33.25
N GLN A 33 7.91 -10.97 32.83
CA GLN A 33 6.81 -10.27 33.51
C GLN A 33 5.88 -9.57 32.49
N ASN A 34 4.59 -9.47 32.84
CA ASN A 34 3.46 -9.00 32.05
C ASN A 34 3.52 -7.51 31.68
N GLN A 35 4.23 -7.16 30.60
CA GLN A 35 4.13 -5.87 29.91
C GLN A 35 4.27 -6.13 28.40
N LEU A 36 3.76 -5.22 27.54
CA LEU A 36 4.16 -5.21 26.13
C LEU A 36 5.68 -5.15 26.10
N HIS A 37 6.30 -6.28 25.77
CA HIS A 37 7.74 -6.42 25.75
C HIS A 37 8.24 -5.65 24.53
N GLN A 38 8.77 -4.46 24.80
CA GLN A 38 9.52 -3.71 23.81
C GLN A 38 10.79 -4.49 23.50
N THR A 39 10.87 -5.04 22.30
CA THR A 39 12.05 -5.76 21.83
C THR A 39 12.75 -4.91 20.78
N ILE A 40 14.02 -4.61 20.98
CA ILE A 40 14.86 -3.97 19.95
C ILE A 40 15.57 -5.07 19.15
N VAL A 41 15.46 -5.01 17.84
CA VAL A 41 15.85 -6.07 16.91
C VAL A 41 16.93 -5.57 15.98
N GLN A 42 18.12 -6.18 15.98
CA GLN A 42 19.14 -5.76 15.05
C GLN A 42 19.13 -6.60 13.76
N HIS A 43 18.99 -5.97 12.60
CA HIS A 43 19.10 -6.61 11.28
C HIS A 43 19.92 -5.74 10.33
N ASN A 44 20.99 -6.29 9.75
CA ASN A 44 21.95 -5.55 8.90
C ASN A 44 22.52 -4.28 9.55
N GLY A 45 22.68 -4.27 10.88
CA GLY A 45 23.17 -3.12 11.64
C GLY A 45 22.09 -2.13 12.12
N LEU A 46 20.88 -2.18 11.55
CA LEU A 46 19.74 -1.33 11.94
C LEU A 46 18.97 -1.95 13.11
N LYS A 47 18.47 -1.14 14.05
CA LYS A 47 17.77 -1.57 15.27
C LYS A 47 16.27 -1.31 15.16
N SER A 48 15.44 -2.33 15.36
CA SER A 48 13.99 -2.27 15.24
C SER A 48 13.20 -2.53 16.51
N THR A 49 12.38 -1.56 16.92
CA THR A 49 11.50 -1.70 18.10
C THR A 49 10.19 -2.39 17.73
N TYR A 50 9.93 -3.52 18.38
CA TYR A 50 8.68 -4.27 18.29
C TYR A 50 7.98 -4.30 19.63
N PHE A 51 6.66 -4.15 19.61
CA PHE A 51 5.82 -4.35 20.77
C PHE A 51 5.15 -5.72 20.66
N MET A 52 5.47 -6.61 21.61
CA MET A 52 4.91 -7.96 21.70
C MET A 52 4.33 -8.20 23.08
N GLY A 53 3.11 -8.71 23.20
CA GLY A 53 2.50 -8.98 24.51
C GLY A 53 1.10 -9.54 24.41
N HIS A 54 0.59 -10.09 25.51
CA HIS A 54 -0.70 -10.77 25.56
C HIS A 54 -1.89 -9.91 26.03
N ASN A 55 -1.72 -8.62 26.35
CA ASN A 55 -2.81 -7.79 26.90
C ASN A 55 -2.86 -6.34 26.37
N GLU A 56 -4.08 -5.80 26.41
CA GLU A 56 -4.59 -4.43 26.16
C GLU A 56 -3.69 -3.51 25.34
N ILE A 57 -3.85 -3.63 24.03
CA ILE A 57 -3.41 -2.63 23.06
C ILE A 57 -4.27 -1.38 23.28
N PRO A 58 -3.68 -0.16 23.24
CA PRO A 58 -4.48 1.06 23.34
C PRO A 58 -5.64 1.03 22.33
N ASP A 59 -6.81 1.52 22.72
CA ASP A 59 -8.01 1.43 21.90
C ASP A 59 -7.74 1.96 20.49
N ILE A 60 -8.21 1.23 19.49
CA ILE A 60 -8.25 1.74 18.11
C ILE A 60 -9.29 2.86 18.10
N ASP A 61 -9.16 3.86 17.21
CA ASP A 61 -9.98 5.09 17.24
C ASP A 61 -11.50 4.87 17.06
N GLU A 62 -12.20 4.41 18.11
CA GLU A 62 -13.67 4.26 18.15
C GLU A 62 -14.39 5.60 18.03
N ASN A 63 -13.70 6.69 18.38
CA ASN A 63 -14.22 8.07 18.32
C ASN A 63 -14.12 8.68 16.91
N ALA A 64 -13.51 8.01 15.93
CA ALA A 64 -13.69 8.34 14.52
C ALA A 64 -15.17 8.22 14.08
N ILE A 65 -15.99 7.51 14.87
CA ILE A 65 -17.43 7.39 14.71
C ILE A 65 -18.11 8.17 15.85
N VAL A 66 -18.20 9.48 15.72
CA VAL A 66 -19.12 10.23 16.59
C VAL A 66 -20.55 9.95 16.13
N VAL A 67 -21.19 8.93 16.72
CA VAL A 67 -22.66 8.87 16.82
C VAL A 67 -23.06 9.71 18.03
N ALA A 68 -23.33 10.99 17.80
CA ALA A 68 -24.11 11.80 18.73
C ALA A 68 -25.38 12.23 17.98
N GLU A 69 -26.50 11.57 18.31
CA GLU A 69 -27.79 11.73 17.63
C GLU A 69 -28.47 13.08 17.87
N GLN A 70 -27.80 14.09 18.45
CA GLN A 70 -28.41 15.41 18.68
C GLN A 70 -27.53 16.64 18.40
N ASP A 71 -26.32 16.51 17.85
CA ASP A 71 -25.56 17.67 17.38
C ASP A 71 -24.73 17.30 16.13
N ILE A 72 -25.37 17.36 14.96
CA ILE A 72 -24.68 17.16 13.67
C ILE A 72 -23.89 18.43 13.33
N SER A 73 -22.74 18.57 13.95
CA SER A 73 -21.53 19.00 13.24
C SER A 73 -20.46 17.95 13.47
N VAL A 74 -20.71 16.77 12.90
CA VAL A 74 -19.73 15.70 12.78
C VAL A 74 -18.47 16.27 12.14
N VAL A 75 -17.43 16.54 12.94
CA VAL A 75 -16.06 16.68 12.43
C VAL A 75 -15.59 15.27 12.07
N THR A 76 -16.22 14.72 11.05
CA THR A 76 -15.47 13.91 10.10
C THR A 76 -14.26 14.78 9.78
N LYS A 77 -13.05 14.26 9.90
CA LYS A 77 -11.98 14.76 9.03
C LYS A 77 -12.41 14.39 7.61
N LYS A 78 -13.42 15.08 7.07
CA LYS A 78 -13.48 15.42 5.67
C LYS A 78 -12.13 16.08 5.47
N VAL A 79 -11.18 15.33 4.90
CA VAL A 79 -10.21 15.98 4.04
C VAL A 79 -11.09 16.76 3.10
N GLU A 80 -11.25 18.06 3.33
CA GLU A 80 -12.00 18.95 2.45
C GLU A 80 -11.56 18.54 1.04
N PRO A 81 -12.46 17.99 0.22
CA PRO A 81 -12.08 17.56 -1.11
C PRO A 81 -11.41 18.78 -1.73
N TYR A 82 -10.21 18.60 -2.28
CA TYR A 82 -9.54 19.69 -2.95
C TYR A 82 -10.57 20.28 -3.92
N LYS A 83 -10.98 21.54 -3.69
CA LYS A 83 -11.94 22.26 -4.53
C LYS A 83 -11.28 22.65 -5.85
N THR A 84 -10.63 21.68 -6.48
CA THR A 84 -9.97 21.80 -7.76
C THR A 84 -10.96 21.33 -8.82
N PRO A 85 -11.01 21.98 -9.98
CA PRO A 85 -11.89 21.55 -11.05
C PRO A 85 -11.58 20.11 -11.47
N LYS A 86 -12.63 19.32 -11.67
CA LYS A 86 -12.55 17.97 -12.24
C LYS A 86 -12.84 18.03 -13.73
N LEU A 87 -11.99 17.39 -14.53
CA LEU A 87 -12.27 17.12 -15.94
C LEU A 87 -11.80 15.71 -16.31
N GLU A 88 -12.63 14.99 -17.03
CA GLU A 88 -12.31 13.67 -17.57
C GLU A 88 -12.75 13.56 -19.03
N GLY A 89 -12.03 12.76 -19.81
CA GLY A 89 -12.31 12.61 -21.23
C GLY A 89 -11.10 12.09 -22.02
N MET A 90 -11.28 11.99 -23.33
CA MET A 90 -10.21 11.54 -24.23
C MET A 90 -9.25 12.67 -24.57
N LEU A 91 -7.95 12.38 -24.44
CA LEU A 91 -6.87 13.21 -24.99
C LEU A 91 -6.01 12.40 -25.94
N LEU A 92 -5.42 13.08 -26.92
CA LEU A 92 -4.29 12.57 -27.69
C LEU A 92 -3.01 12.93 -26.95
N LYS A 93 -2.22 11.91 -26.63
CA LYS A 93 -0.90 12.06 -26.02
C LYS A 93 0.18 11.69 -27.03
N LYS A 94 1.19 12.56 -27.19
CA LYS A 94 2.32 12.26 -28.09
C LYS A 94 3.19 11.14 -27.49
N SER A 95 3.48 10.11 -28.27
CA SER A 95 4.39 9.04 -27.91
C SER A 95 5.84 9.54 -27.96
N PRO A 96 6.72 9.10 -27.04
CA PRO A 96 8.16 9.34 -27.19
C PRO A 96 8.77 8.56 -28.37
N HIS A 97 8.11 7.51 -28.87
CA HIS A 97 8.57 6.77 -30.04
C HIS A 97 8.05 7.46 -31.31
N PHE A 98 8.98 7.94 -32.14
CA PHE A 98 8.70 8.73 -33.34
C PHE A 98 7.64 8.09 -34.25
N LEU A 99 7.70 6.77 -34.45
CA LEU A 99 6.78 6.02 -35.31
C LEU A 99 5.35 5.87 -34.76
N GLN A 100 5.14 6.06 -33.45
CA GLN A 100 3.83 5.87 -32.82
C GLN A 100 2.97 7.13 -32.84
N GLY A 101 3.55 8.31 -33.08
CA GLY A 101 2.80 9.56 -33.18
C GLY A 101 1.87 9.83 -31.99
N TRP A 102 0.63 10.22 -32.29
CA TRP A 102 -0.40 10.53 -31.29
C TRP A 102 -1.17 9.28 -30.88
N GLN A 103 -1.39 9.14 -29.57
CA GLN A 103 -2.03 7.97 -28.98
C GLN A 103 -3.19 8.41 -28.10
N GLN A 104 -4.35 7.80 -28.29
CA GLN A 104 -5.55 8.08 -27.50
C GLN A 104 -5.37 7.62 -26.06
N ARG A 105 -5.70 8.46 -25.09
CA ARG A 105 -5.67 8.15 -23.66
C ARG A 105 -6.91 8.71 -22.98
N TRP A 106 -7.62 7.86 -22.24
CA TRP A 106 -8.62 8.35 -21.30
C TRP A 106 -7.87 9.07 -20.18
N THR A 107 -8.19 10.33 -19.93
CA THR A 107 -7.46 11.19 -19.00
C THR A 107 -8.42 11.76 -17.98
N VAL A 108 -7.96 11.89 -16.73
CA VAL A 108 -8.68 12.49 -15.61
C VAL A 108 -7.76 13.51 -14.96
N CYS A 109 -8.20 14.76 -14.85
CA CYS A 109 -7.56 15.79 -14.03
C CYS A 109 -8.46 16.12 -12.84
N HIS A 110 -7.96 15.88 -11.63
CA HIS A 110 -8.66 16.13 -10.37
C HIS A 110 -7.69 15.99 -9.20
N ASN A 111 -7.91 16.71 -8.10
CA ASN A 111 -7.17 16.58 -6.84
C ASN A 111 -5.67 16.84 -7.02
N ASN A 112 -5.32 17.84 -7.84
CA ASN A 112 -3.95 18.17 -8.23
C ASN A 112 -3.21 17.01 -8.94
N ARG A 113 -3.94 16.14 -9.64
CA ARG A 113 -3.37 15.01 -10.38
C ARG A 113 -3.88 15.01 -11.81
N LEU A 114 -3.02 14.64 -12.75
CA LEU A 114 -3.37 14.29 -14.11
C LEU A 114 -3.02 12.82 -14.34
N VAL A 115 -4.05 11.98 -14.44
CA VAL A 115 -3.92 10.53 -14.60
C VAL A 115 -4.42 10.14 -15.98
N TYR A 116 -3.65 9.33 -16.71
CA TYR A 116 -4.05 8.85 -18.02
C TYR A 116 -3.94 7.33 -18.13
N TYR A 117 -4.88 6.75 -18.87
CA TYR A 117 -5.13 5.32 -18.99
C TYR A 117 -5.08 4.88 -20.44
N LEU A 118 -4.87 3.58 -20.66
CA LEU A 118 -5.16 2.99 -21.96
C LEU A 118 -6.69 3.02 -22.18
N PRO A 119 -7.18 3.34 -23.40
CA PRO A 119 -8.62 3.39 -23.67
C PRO A 119 -9.38 2.13 -23.24
N GLU A 120 -8.76 0.96 -23.43
CA GLU A 120 -9.25 -0.37 -23.14
C GLU A 120 -9.10 -0.80 -21.67
N ASN A 121 -8.31 -0.09 -20.86
CA ASN A 121 -8.09 -0.42 -19.45
C ASN A 121 -8.01 0.83 -18.59
N ARG A 122 -9.16 1.21 -18.03
CA ARG A 122 -9.31 2.39 -17.15
C ARG A 122 -9.10 2.08 -15.66
N ASN A 123 -8.85 0.82 -15.32
CA ASN A 123 -8.68 0.39 -13.92
C ASN A 123 -7.23 0.47 -13.45
N SER A 124 -6.28 0.59 -14.38
CA SER A 124 -4.85 0.68 -14.08
C SER A 124 -4.25 1.91 -14.78
N PRO A 125 -3.76 2.92 -14.05
CA PRO A 125 -3.12 4.08 -14.63
C PRO A 125 -1.96 3.72 -15.55
N PHE A 126 -1.97 4.22 -16.78
CA PHE A 126 -0.82 4.11 -17.67
C PHE A 126 0.25 5.16 -17.32
N GLY A 127 -0.16 6.29 -16.76
CA GLY A 127 0.73 7.18 -16.03
C GLY A 127 0.00 8.22 -15.18
N VAL A 128 0.72 8.70 -14.17
CA VAL A 128 0.26 9.62 -13.13
C VAL A 128 1.23 10.79 -13.08
N LEU A 129 0.71 12.00 -13.28
CA LEU A 129 1.42 13.25 -13.00
C LEU A 129 0.76 13.86 -11.76
N ASP A 130 1.39 13.70 -10.60
CA ASP A 130 0.88 14.20 -9.33
C ASP A 130 1.60 15.50 -8.98
N PHE A 131 0.85 16.60 -9.03
CA PHE A 131 1.38 17.94 -8.82
C PHE A 131 1.68 18.23 -7.34
N ASN A 132 1.27 17.37 -6.39
CA ASN A 132 1.60 17.54 -4.97
C ASN A 132 2.98 16.98 -4.61
N ILE A 133 3.55 16.11 -5.43
CA ILE A 133 4.84 15.45 -5.16
C ILE A 133 5.92 15.77 -6.20
N MET A 134 5.54 16.43 -7.30
CA MET A 134 6.45 16.88 -8.35
C MET A 134 5.96 18.20 -8.95
N SER A 135 6.89 19.12 -9.18
CA SER A 135 6.59 20.40 -9.82
C SER A 135 6.67 20.29 -11.32
N TYR A 136 5.78 20.97 -12.02
CA TYR A 136 5.73 20.97 -13.47
C TYR A 136 5.69 22.40 -14.00
N SER A 137 6.38 22.65 -15.12
CA SER A 137 6.06 23.77 -15.99
C SER A 137 4.97 23.34 -16.97
N LEU A 138 4.03 24.24 -17.26
CA LEU A 138 2.97 24.05 -18.24
C LEU A 138 3.17 25.04 -19.38
N GLN A 139 3.40 24.54 -20.59
CA GLN A 139 3.59 25.34 -21.80
C GLN A 139 2.42 25.11 -22.77
N GLU A 140 2.11 26.13 -23.58
CA GLU A 140 1.06 26.10 -24.60
C GLU A 140 1.67 26.28 -26.00
N THR A 141 1.11 25.58 -26.98
CA THR A 141 1.35 25.80 -28.41
C THR A 141 0.09 26.40 -29.02
N LYS A 142 0.23 27.52 -29.73
CA LYS A 142 -0.90 28.22 -30.37
C LYS A 142 -0.85 28.11 -31.89
N ASP A 143 -2.02 28.12 -32.52
CA ASP A 143 -2.14 28.31 -33.97
C ASP A 143 -1.97 29.79 -34.37
N GLN A 144 -2.08 30.08 -35.67
CA GLN A 144 -1.98 31.44 -36.22
C GLN A 144 -3.09 32.39 -35.72
N ASN A 145 -4.20 31.84 -35.25
CA ASN A 145 -5.33 32.58 -34.69
C ASN A 145 -5.21 32.75 -33.16
N GLY A 146 -4.11 32.28 -32.57
CA GLY A 146 -3.87 32.34 -31.12
C GLY A 146 -4.58 31.26 -30.30
N ASN A 147 -5.26 30.30 -30.93
CA ASN A 147 -5.93 29.22 -30.21
C ASN A 147 -4.91 28.19 -29.70
N ILE A 148 -5.08 27.73 -28.46
CA ILE A 148 -4.26 26.66 -27.91
C ILE A 148 -4.61 25.35 -28.62
N ILE A 149 -3.63 24.77 -29.31
CA ILE A 149 -3.78 23.51 -30.06
C ILE A 149 -3.06 22.33 -29.41
N GLU A 150 -2.06 22.60 -28.57
CA GLU A 150 -1.33 21.59 -27.79
C GLU A 150 -0.86 22.20 -26.46
N PHE A 151 -0.61 21.35 -25.48
CA PHE A 151 0.04 21.75 -24.24
C PHE A 151 1.08 20.72 -23.79
N VAL A 152 2.09 21.20 -23.07
CA VAL A 152 3.23 20.40 -22.60
C VAL A 152 3.42 20.56 -21.11
N LEU A 153 3.40 19.43 -20.40
CA LEU A 153 3.85 19.35 -19.00
C LEU A 153 5.30 18.86 -18.97
N ILE A 154 6.16 19.62 -18.29
CA ILE A 154 7.58 19.28 -18.12
C ILE A 154 7.87 19.24 -16.62
N PRO A 155 8.26 18.07 -16.06
CA PRO A 155 8.66 17.98 -14.67
C PRO A 155 9.92 18.82 -14.43
N THR A 156 9.95 19.56 -13.33
CA THR A 156 11.08 20.43 -12.97
C THR A 156 12.37 19.63 -12.87
N GLY A 157 13.42 20.12 -13.54
CA GLY A 157 14.72 19.44 -13.63
C GLY A 157 14.78 18.29 -14.65
N SER A 158 13.65 17.89 -15.26
CA SER A 158 13.60 16.81 -16.24
C SER A 158 13.61 17.31 -17.69
N THR A 159 14.20 16.53 -18.60
CA THR A 159 14.06 16.71 -20.05
C THR A 159 12.83 16.00 -20.62
N LYS A 160 12.04 15.34 -19.77
CA LYS A 160 10.87 14.56 -20.18
C LYS A 160 9.67 15.47 -20.46
N ASN A 161 9.19 15.45 -21.70
CA ASN A 161 7.98 16.18 -22.08
C ASN A 161 6.74 15.27 -22.12
N PHE A 162 5.64 15.75 -21.57
CA PHE A 162 4.31 15.15 -21.71
C PHE A 162 3.42 16.08 -22.54
N ILE A 163 3.28 15.75 -23.82
CA ILE A 163 2.59 16.59 -24.81
C ILE A 163 1.20 16.01 -25.05
N PHE A 164 0.18 16.86 -24.96
CA PHE A 164 -1.22 16.49 -25.10
C PHE A 164 -1.99 17.48 -26.00
N LYS A 165 -3.08 17.00 -26.59
CA LYS A 165 -4.13 17.82 -27.21
C LYS A 165 -5.48 17.10 -27.18
N ALA A 166 -6.57 17.84 -27.30
CA ALA A 166 -7.92 17.29 -27.45
C ALA A 166 -8.32 17.20 -28.94
N GLY A 167 -9.58 16.84 -29.21
CA GLY A 167 -10.08 16.75 -30.59
C GLY A 167 -10.23 18.11 -31.25
N THR A 168 -10.47 19.15 -30.46
CA THR A 168 -10.60 20.54 -30.91
C THR A 168 -9.71 21.50 -30.11
N SER A 169 -9.46 22.70 -30.64
CA SER A 169 -8.74 23.76 -29.93
C SER A 169 -9.52 24.26 -28.69
N GLN A 170 -10.85 24.35 -28.78
CA GLN A 170 -11.72 24.72 -27.66
C GLN A 170 -11.62 23.72 -26.50
N GLU A 171 -11.67 22.42 -26.80
CA GLU A 171 -11.47 21.39 -25.78
C GLU A 171 -10.05 21.41 -25.22
N THR A 172 -9.04 21.65 -26.06
CA THR A 172 -7.65 21.73 -25.64
C THR A 172 -7.44 22.89 -24.67
N MET A 173 -8.02 24.05 -24.95
CA MET A 173 -8.02 25.21 -24.07
C MET A 173 -8.71 24.90 -22.74
N LYS A 174 -9.87 24.22 -22.76
CA LYS A 174 -10.57 23.79 -21.53
C LYS A 174 -9.68 22.90 -20.65
N TRP A 175 -9.04 21.88 -21.25
CA TRP A 175 -8.11 21.01 -20.53
C TRP A 175 -6.93 21.76 -19.95
N PHE A 176 -6.34 22.66 -20.74
CA PHE A 176 -5.20 23.45 -20.32
C PHE A 176 -5.52 24.31 -19.09
N HIS A 177 -6.67 24.97 -19.04
CA HIS A 177 -7.09 25.76 -17.88
C HIS A 177 -7.32 24.91 -16.63
N VAL A 178 -8.02 23.78 -16.75
CA VAL A 178 -8.26 22.86 -15.62
C VAL A 178 -6.94 22.31 -15.06
N ILE A 179 -6.01 21.93 -15.94
CA ILE A 179 -4.68 21.45 -15.54
C ILE A 179 -3.87 22.56 -14.89
N ARG A 180 -3.90 23.77 -15.46
CA ARG A 180 -3.22 24.94 -14.88
C ARG A 180 -3.69 25.18 -13.44
N GLU A 181 -5.00 25.21 -13.21
CA GLU A 181 -5.56 25.42 -11.88
C GLU A 181 -5.15 24.33 -10.89
N ASN A 182 -5.34 23.05 -11.24
CA ASN A 182 -4.89 21.91 -10.41
C ASN A 182 -3.38 21.94 -10.11
N LYS A 183 -2.57 22.42 -11.06
CA LYS A 183 -1.12 22.52 -10.91
C LYS A 183 -0.74 23.72 -10.03
N ASP A 184 -1.39 24.87 -10.18
CA ASP A 184 -1.07 26.10 -9.46
C ASP A 184 -1.51 26.04 -8.00
N THR A 185 -2.55 25.25 -7.67
CA THR A 185 -3.01 25.05 -6.29
C THR A 185 -2.25 23.95 -5.54
N SER A 186 -1.30 23.27 -6.17
CA SER A 186 -0.64 22.08 -5.62
C SER A 186 0.53 22.40 -4.69
N GLU A 187 0.95 21.40 -3.90
CA GLU A 187 2.16 21.52 -3.07
C GLU A 187 3.45 21.68 -3.92
N GLY A 188 3.50 21.08 -5.10
CA GLY A 188 4.61 21.27 -6.05
C GLY A 188 4.77 22.73 -6.47
N ALA A 189 3.67 23.45 -6.74
CA ALA A 189 3.73 24.87 -7.05
C ALA A 189 4.24 25.72 -5.86
N LYS A 190 3.90 25.35 -4.62
CA LYS A 190 4.29 26.09 -3.42
C LYS A 190 5.74 25.85 -3.01
N LYS A 191 6.23 24.61 -3.15
CA LYS A 191 7.51 24.15 -2.56
C LYS A 191 8.62 23.88 -3.59
N ILE A 192 8.33 23.93 -4.89
CA ILE A 192 9.26 23.56 -5.98
C ILE A 192 9.92 22.19 -5.72
N LEU A 193 9.10 21.14 -5.74
CA LEU A 193 9.51 19.74 -5.61
C LEU A 193 10.09 19.17 -6.91
N ASN A 194 11.26 18.53 -6.85
CA ASN A 194 11.89 17.85 -8.00
C ASN A 194 12.43 16.43 -7.68
N ASN A 195 12.26 15.93 -6.45
CA ASN A 195 12.93 14.72 -5.96
C ASN A 195 12.60 13.44 -6.74
N LEU A 196 11.49 13.40 -7.47
CA LEU A 196 11.12 12.23 -8.28
C LEU A 196 11.98 12.04 -9.54
N ILE A 197 12.73 13.05 -9.97
CA ILE A 197 13.61 12.97 -11.16
C ILE A 197 14.61 11.82 -11.08
N LYS A 198 15.09 11.49 -9.88
CA LYS A 198 16.06 10.42 -9.65
C LYS A 198 15.51 9.03 -9.99
N TYR A 199 14.19 8.89 -10.10
CA TYR A 199 13.52 7.65 -10.46
C TYR A 199 13.16 7.63 -11.96
N PRO A 200 13.80 6.78 -12.77
CA PRO A 200 13.41 6.60 -14.16
C PRO A 200 11.93 6.25 -14.26
N ARG A 201 11.22 6.88 -15.20
CA ARG A 201 9.80 6.60 -15.44
C ARG A 201 8.91 6.79 -14.20
N PHE A 202 9.24 7.72 -13.30
CA PHE A 202 8.49 7.95 -12.06
C PHE A 202 6.97 8.09 -12.26
N TRP A 203 6.53 8.62 -13.42
CA TRP A 203 5.12 8.76 -13.79
C TRP A 203 4.39 7.43 -14.05
N ARG A 204 5.10 6.29 -14.11
CA ARG A 204 4.52 4.96 -14.34
C ARG A 204 4.05 4.28 -13.06
N THR A 205 4.46 4.80 -11.92
CA THR A 205 4.13 4.23 -10.62
C THR A 205 3.41 5.31 -9.84
N ASP A 206 2.17 5.04 -9.47
CA ASP A 206 1.44 5.94 -8.59
C ASP A 206 2.16 6.03 -7.23
N ARG A 207 2.19 7.22 -6.63
CA ARG A 207 2.99 7.51 -5.45
C ARG A 207 2.19 8.32 -4.44
N ILE A 208 2.53 8.14 -3.18
CA ILE A 208 2.03 8.95 -2.07
C ILE A 208 3.24 9.43 -1.26
N SER A 209 3.31 10.72 -0.97
CA SER A 209 4.38 11.24 -0.07
C SER A 209 4.20 10.69 1.34
N CYS A 210 5.30 10.56 2.11
CA CYS A 210 5.19 10.18 3.53
C CYS A 210 4.25 11.09 4.33
N GLU A 211 4.25 12.41 4.07
CA GLU A 211 3.33 13.35 4.72
C GLU A 211 1.85 13.02 4.41
N GLN A 212 1.52 12.80 3.14
CA GLN A 212 0.16 12.40 2.75
C GLN A 212 -0.21 11.03 3.29
N PHE A 213 0.72 10.08 3.30
CA PHE A 213 0.52 8.76 3.89
C PHE A 213 0.17 8.87 5.38
N LEU A 214 0.96 9.63 6.15
CA LEU A 214 0.70 9.87 7.57
C LEU A 214 -0.67 10.54 7.81
N LYS A 215 -1.09 11.43 6.90
CA LYS A 215 -2.39 12.11 6.99
C LYS A 215 -3.58 11.24 6.61
N THR A 216 -3.40 10.29 5.69
CA THR A 216 -4.52 9.66 4.97
C THR A 216 -4.53 8.14 4.95
N GLY A 217 -3.48 7.48 5.44
CA GLY A 217 -3.51 6.03 5.71
C GLY A 217 -4.42 5.76 6.91
N ASP A 218 -5.11 4.64 6.94
CA ASP A 218 -6.09 4.37 7.99
C ASP A 218 -6.16 2.90 8.37
N THR A 219 -6.86 2.60 9.47
CA THR A 219 -7.07 1.24 9.97
C THR A 219 -7.67 0.36 8.88
N GLY A 220 -7.03 -0.78 8.63
CA GLY A 220 -7.42 -1.74 7.63
C GLY A 220 -6.78 -1.53 6.26
N ASP A 221 -6.06 -0.44 5.99
CA ASP A 221 -5.28 -0.34 4.74
C ASP A 221 -4.21 -1.45 4.67
N ILE A 222 -3.90 -1.93 3.47
CA ILE A 222 -2.90 -2.98 3.26
C ILE A 222 -1.57 -2.35 2.88
N LEU A 223 -0.50 -2.76 3.55
CA LEU A 223 0.87 -2.52 3.11
C LEU A 223 1.40 -3.75 2.39
N LEU A 224 2.00 -3.56 1.21
CA LEU A 224 2.69 -4.59 0.44
C LEU A 224 4.15 -4.22 0.30
N PHE A 225 5.03 -5.17 0.62
CA PHE A 225 6.47 -4.94 0.67
C PHE A 225 7.18 -5.79 -0.36
N ARG A 226 8.27 -5.23 -0.87
CA ARG A 226 9.27 -5.96 -1.64
C ARG A 226 10.62 -5.84 -0.93
N GLY A 227 11.06 -6.90 -0.29
CA GLY A 227 12.33 -6.91 0.44
C GLY A 227 13.56 -7.11 -0.45
N ASN A 228 14.71 -6.64 0.02
CA ASN A 228 16.01 -6.79 -0.67
C ASN A 228 16.74 -8.11 -0.35
N GLY A 229 16.25 -8.88 0.62
CA GLY A 229 16.92 -10.11 1.10
C GLY A 229 16.83 -11.30 0.13
N ALA A 230 17.79 -12.22 0.23
CA ALA A 230 17.80 -13.45 -0.57
C ALA A 230 16.54 -14.31 -0.38
N ASN A 231 15.99 -14.36 0.85
CA ASN A 231 14.74 -15.06 1.14
C ASN A 231 13.54 -14.42 0.45
N CYS A 232 13.52 -13.09 0.32
CA CYS A 232 12.49 -12.33 -0.39
C CYS A 232 12.50 -12.68 -1.89
N LEU A 233 13.69 -12.73 -2.51
CA LEU A 233 13.86 -13.15 -3.90
C LEU A 233 13.32 -14.56 -4.16
N ILE A 234 13.58 -15.50 -3.24
CA ILE A 234 13.06 -16.87 -3.35
C ILE A 234 11.53 -16.87 -3.27
N GLN A 235 10.94 -16.17 -2.30
CA GLN A 235 9.48 -16.11 -2.16
C GLN A 235 8.81 -15.53 -3.41
N ARG A 236 9.37 -14.45 -3.97
CA ARG A 236 8.87 -13.86 -5.22
C ARG A 236 8.99 -14.82 -6.40
N GLY A 237 10.12 -15.51 -6.53
CA GLY A 237 10.30 -16.53 -7.56
C GLY A 237 9.31 -17.69 -7.47
N LEU A 238 8.93 -18.10 -6.26
CA LEU A 238 7.95 -19.17 -6.04
C LEU A 238 6.51 -18.74 -6.27
N THR A 239 6.17 -17.51 -5.89
CA THR A 239 4.79 -17.00 -5.96
C THR A 239 4.48 -16.32 -7.29
N GLY A 240 5.49 -16.04 -8.11
CA GLY A 240 5.35 -15.20 -9.30
C GLY A 240 4.92 -13.76 -8.97
N SER A 241 5.04 -13.36 -7.69
CA SER A 241 4.58 -12.07 -7.17
C SER A 241 5.74 -11.09 -7.09
N ASP A 242 5.42 -9.82 -7.33
CA ASP A 242 6.37 -8.72 -7.12
C ASP A 242 6.60 -8.38 -5.64
N TYR A 243 5.69 -8.85 -4.78
CA TYR A 243 5.66 -8.66 -3.33
C TYR A 243 5.95 -9.96 -2.58
N ASP A 244 6.72 -9.87 -1.50
CA ASP A 244 7.09 -10.99 -0.61
C ASP A 244 6.56 -10.84 0.81
N HIS A 245 6.03 -9.67 1.18
CA HIS A 245 5.47 -9.46 2.50
C HIS A 245 4.24 -8.54 2.46
N ALA A 246 3.35 -8.70 3.42
CA ALA A 246 2.12 -7.94 3.54
C ALA A 246 1.81 -7.66 5.02
N ALA A 247 1.21 -6.51 5.29
CA ALA A 247 0.81 -6.10 6.62
C ALA A 247 -0.46 -5.26 6.59
N LEU A 248 -1.05 -5.04 7.76
CA LEU A 248 -2.18 -4.14 7.97
C LEU A 248 -1.69 -2.85 8.59
N LEU A 249 -2.24 -1.73 8.15
CA LEU A 249 -2.08 -0.45 8.81
C LEU A 249 -3.16 -0.30 9.89
N LEU A 250 -2.76 0.19 11.06
CA LEU A 250 -3.63 0.56 12.17
C LEU A 250 -3.42 2.03 12.52
N ARG A 251 -4.51 2.74 12.78
CA ARG A 251 -4.51 4.13 13.26
C ARG A 251 -5.10 4.17 14.66
N PHE A 252 -4.32 4.74 15.58
CA PHE A 252 -4.72 4.93 16.97
C PHE A 252 -5.33 6.33 17.19
N PRO A 253 -6.09 6.56 18.28
CA PRO A 253 -6.73 7.84 18.60
C PRO A 253 -5.76 9.03 18.63
N SER A 254 -4.49 8.78 18.98
CA SER A 254 -3.44 9.80 18.93
C SER A 254 -3.08 10.27 17.52
N GLY A 255 -3.63 9.63 16.48
CA GLY A 255 -3.24 9.81 15.09
C GLY A 255 -1.99 9.01 14.69
N SER A 256 -1.40 8.26 15.62
CA SER A 256 -0.21 7.44 15.35
C SER A 256 -0.55 6.23 14.49
N LEU A 257 0.37 5.89 13.58
CA LEU A 257 0.24 4.73 12.69
C LEU A 257 1.13 3.58 13.15
N TYR A 258 0.57 2.38 13.09
CA TYR A 258 1.27 1.13 13.38
C TYR A 258 1.03 0.11 12.28
N ILE A 259 2.04 -0.73 12.05
CA ILE A 259 2.01 -1.86 11.13
C ILE A 259 1.74 -3.11 11.97
N LEU A 260 0.61 -3.77 11.73
CA LEU A 260 0.32 -5.10 12.24
C LEU A 260 0.79 -6.14 11.22
N GLU A 261 1.80 -6.92 11.60
CA GLU A 261 2.44 -7.89 10.70
C GLU A 261 2.77 -9.20 11.41
N ALA A 262 2.85 -10.28 10.63
CA ALA A 262 3.41 -11.54 11.08
C ALA A 262 4.80 -11.75 10.47
N THR A 263 5.85 -11.74 11.29
CA THR A 263 7.24 -11.91 10.84
C THR A 263 7.82 -13.24 11.33
N GLY A 264 8.72 -13.85 10.55
CA GLY A 264 9.30 -15.16 10.88
C GLY A 264 10.02 -15.22 12.23
N CYS A 265 10.50 -14.08 12.69
CA CYS A 265 11.28 -13.89 13.89
C CYS A 265 10.44 -13.67 15.15
N TYR A 266 9.29 -12.99 15.03
CA TYR A 266 8.52 -12.47 16.18
C TYR A 266 7.08 -12.96 16.21
N GLY A 267 6.61 -13.61 15.15
CA GLY A 267 5.20 -13.88 15.02
C GLY A 267 4.43 -12.60 14.73
N VAL A 268 3.20 -12.54 15.20
CA VAL A 268 2.31 -11.38 15.05
C VAL A 268 2.73 -10.30 16.04
N GLY A 269 3.02 -9.09 15.54
CA GLY A 269 3.47 -7.95 16.34
C GLY A 269 3.05 -6.61 15.75
N LEU A 270 3.25 -5.55 16.54
CA LEU A 270 3.10 -4.16 16.09
C LEU A 270 4.46 -3.49 15.91
N CYS A 271 4.59 -2.77 14.81
CA CYS A 271 5.72 -1.92 14.47
C CYS A 271 5.23 -0.47 14.31
N SER A 272 5.81 0.46 15.06
CA SER A 272 5.48 1.88 14.98
C SER A 272 5.94 2.43 13.62
N TRP A 273 5.06 3.15 12.91
CA TRP A 273 5.49 3.84 11.69
C TRP A 273 6.49 4.96 12.00
N LYS A 274 6.43 5.56 13.19
CA LYS A 274 7.44 6.54 13.61
C LYS A 274 8.82 5.88 13.69
N ASP A 275 8.91 4.71 14.28
CA ASP A 275 10.19 4.00 14.43
C ASP A 275 10.69 3.52 13.05
N MET A 276 9.77 3.07 12.19
CA MET A 276 10.03 2.73 10.78
C MET A 276 10.77 3.85 10.03
N ILE A 277 10.44 5.10 10.36
CA ILE A 277 11.04 6.32 9.81
C ILE A 277 12.33 6.69 10.54
N ASP A 278 12.26 6.88 11.87
CA ASP A 278 13.37 7.37 12.70
C ASP A 278 14.61 6.47 12.59
N GLU A 279 14.40 5.15 12.49
CA GLU A 279 15.46 4.15 12.41
C GLU A 279 15.73 3.67 10.97
N ARG A 280 15.16 4.35 9.97
CA ARG A 280 15.36 4.10 8.54
C ARG A 280 15.12 2.65 8.09
N TRP A 281 14.23 1.91 8.73
CA TRP A 281 13.98 0.51 8.34
C TRP A 281 13.43 0.39 6.92
N PHE A 282 12.92 1.48 6.33
CA PHE A 282 12.34 1.44 4.99
C PHE A 282 13.40 1.11 3.93
N GLU A 283 14.67 1.35 4.24
CA GLU A 283 15.82 0.99 3.40
C GLU A 283 16.05 -0.53 3.30
N LEU A 284 15.45 -1.32 4.20
CA LEU A 284 15.45 -2.78 4.11
C LEU A 284 14.62 -3.30 2.93
N TYR A 285 13.77 -2.44 2.36
CA TYR A 285 12.85 -2.78 1.29
C TYR A 285 13.20 -2.03 0.00
N GLU A 286 13.06 -2.70 -1.14
CA GLU A 286 13.13 -2.07 -2.46
C GLU A 286 11.97 -1.10 -2.65
N LYS A 287 10.79 -1.49 -2.16
CA LYS A 287 9.59 -0.66 -2.15
C LYS A 287 8.57 -1.11 -1.11
N ILE A 288 7.79 -0.13 -0.64
CA ILE A 288 6.64 -0.31 0.23
C ILE A 288 5.46 0.38 -0.44
N MET A 289 4.40 -0.38 -0.70
CA MET A 289 3.18 0.10 -1.33
C MET A 289 2.04 0.11 -0.32
N ILE A 290 1.14 1.08 -0.43
CA ILE A 290 -0.15 1.08 0.26
C ILE A 290 -1.28 0.78 -0.71
N ARG A 291 -2.21 -0.09 -0.32
CA ARG A 291 -3.54 -0.21 -0.92
C ARG A 291 -4.57 0.29 0.07
N LYS A 292 -5.27 1.36 -0.30
CA LYS A 292 -6.30 1.93 0.56
C LYS A 292 -7.59 1.13 0.50
N LEU A 293 -8.20 0.95 1.67
CA LEU A 293 -9.53 0.40 1.83
C LEU A 293 -10.54 1.54 1.99
N GLU A 294 -11.40 1.72 1.01
CA GLU A 294 -12.59 2.56 1.12
C GLU A 294 -13.74 1.71 1.66
N ILE A 295 -14.08 1.96 2.92
CA ILE A 295 -15.16 1.29 3.64
C ILE A 295 -15.66 2.20 4.75
N ASP A 296 -16.91 2.03 5.16
CA ASP A 296 -17.40 2.59 6.42
C ASP A 296 -16.73 1.86 7.59
N ARG A 297 -15.99 2.61 8.41
CA ARG A 297 -15.26 2.11 9.58
C ARG A 297 -16.12 2.34 10.82
N ASP A 298 -17.32 1.77 10.81
CA ASP A 298 -18.27 1.84 11.92
C ASP A 298 -17.73 1.17 13.20
N HIS A 299 -18.47 1.31 14.31
CA HIS A 299 -18.04 0.80 15.61
C HIS A 299 -17.80 -0.72 15.58
N ASN A 300 -18.62 -1.45 14.82
CA ASN A 300 -18.49 -2.89 14.68
C ASN A 300 -17.21 -3.27 13.89
N PHE A 301 -16.85 -2.51 12.85
CA PHE A 301 -15.59 -2.67 12.13
C PHE A 301 -14.41 -2.51 13.09
N LEU A 302 -14.35 -1.40 13.83
CA LEU A 302 -13.21 -1.12 14.71
C LEU A 302 -13.11 -2.10 15.87
N LYS A 303 -14.24 -2.44 16.50
CA LYS A 303 -14.32 -3.48 17.52
C LYS A 303 -13.82 -4.82 16.99
N THR A 304 -14.24 -5.22 15.79
CA THR A 304 -13.79 -6.46 15.16
C THR A 304 -12.28 -6.44 14.90
N VAL A 305 -11.73 -5.31 14.45
CA VAL A 305 -10.28 -5.15 14.28
C VAL A 305 -9.58 -5.28 15.64
N GLN A 306 -10.02 -4.57 16.67
CA GLN A 306 -9.40 -4.60 18.00
C GLN A 306 -9.43 -5.99 18.62
N GLU A 307 -10.59 -6.66 18.60
CA GLU A 307 -10.73 -8.05 19.03
C GLU A 307 -9.76 -8.96 18.26
N PHE A 308 -9.68 -8.82 16.94
CA PHE A 308 -8.73 -9.58 16.13
C PHE A 308 -7.27 -9.31 16.51
N VAL A 309 -6.88 -8.04 16.72
CA VAL A 309 -5.50 -7.72 17.09
C VAL A 309 -5.18 -8.32 18.46
N ASN A 310 -6.04 -8.13 19.46
CA ASN A 310 -5.88 -8.67 20.81
C ASN A 310 -5.78 -10.20 20.80
N GLU A 311 -6.64 -10.88 20.04
CA GLU A 311 -6.64 -12.33 19.95
C GLU A 311 -5.40 -12.90 19.25
N ASN A 312 -4.76 -12.14 18.36
CA ASN A 312 -3.69 -12.66 17.50
C ASN A 312 -2.29 -12.14 17.85
N MET A 313 -2.17 -11.13 18.72
CA MET A 313 -0.89 -10.61 19.18
C MET A 313 -0.01 -11.72 19.80
N GLY A 314 1.29 -11.71 19.47
CA GLY A 314 2.26 -12.68 19.99
C GLY A 314 2.13 -14.11 19.44
N LYS A 315 1.12 -14.40 18.61
CA LYS A 315 1.00 -15.71 17.95
C LYS A 315 2.20 -15.96 17.05
N LYS A 316 2.75 -17.16 17.12
CA LYS A 316 3.97 -17.54 16.39
C LYS A 316 3.79 -17.46 14.87
N TYR A 317 4.86 -17.23 14.14
CA TYR A 317 4.85 -17.34 12.69
C TYR A 317 4.95 -18.79 12.22
N SER A 318 4.23 -19.18 11.16
CA SER A 318 4.48 -20.45 10.47
C SER A 318 4.10 -20.43 8.99
N LEU A 319 5.09 -20.71 8.15
CA LEU A 319 4.90 -21.18 6.78
C LEU A 319 5.07 -22.69 6.75
N THR A 320 3.99 -23.45 6.92
CA THR A 320 4.04 -24.90 6.72
C THR A 320 3.41 -25.24 5.37
N PRO A 321 4.08 -25.96 4.46
CA PRO A 321 3.51 -26.41 3.18
C PRO A 321 2.16 -27.12 3.28
N MET A 322 1.92 -27.85 4.38
CA MET A 322 0.62 -28.46 4.68
C MET A 322 -0.51 -27.46 4.90
N LYS A 323 -0.24 -26.26 5.41
CA LYS A 323 -1.25 -25.19 5.55
C LYS A 323 -1.65 -24.60 4.20
N LEU A 324 -0.69 -24.51 3.28
CA LEU A 324 -0.91 -24.00 1.92
C LEU A 324 -1.77 -24.95 1.06
N LEU A 325 -1.81 -26.23 1.40
CA LEU A 325 -2.59 -27.26 0.71
C LEU A 325 -4.01 -27.47 1.28
N LYS A 326 -4.38 -26.84 2.41
CA LYS A 326 -5.75 -26.92 2.96
C LYS A 326 -6.70 -26.06 2.11
N GLN A 327 -7.55 -26.72 1.33
CA GLN A 327 -8.43 -26.07 0.34
C GLN A 327 -9.65 -25.35 0.91
N LYS A 328 -10.05 -25.59 2.16
CA LYS A 328 -11.22 -24.94 2.78
C LYS A 328 -10.93 -24.62 4.23
N SER A 329 -11.24 -23.40 4.63
CA SER A 329 -11.28 -22.97 6.03
C SER A 329 -12.37 -21.92 6.14
N THR A 330 -13.50 -22.27 6.73
CA THR A 330 -14.57 -21.31 7.06
C THR A 330 -14.16 -20.46 8.27
N VAL A 331 -14.84 -19.34 8.53
CA VAL A 331 -14.70 -18.57 9.79
C VAL A 331 -14.91 -19.48 11.01
N GLN A 332 -15.73 -20.52 10.87
CA GLN A 332 -15.90 -21.54 11.91
C GLN A 332 -14.63 -22.38 12.12
N ASP A 333 -13.81 -22.64 11.10
CA ASP A 333 -12.52 -23.34 11.24
C ASP A 333 -11.42 -22.45 11.83
N ILE A 334 -11.52 -21.13 11.64
CA ILE A 334 -10.70 -20.11 12.32
C ILE A 334 -10.93 -20.15 13.83
N ASN A 335 -12.18 -20.42 14.25
CA ASN A 335 -12.60 -20.47 15.66
C ASN A 335 -12.62 -21.90 16.27
N LYS A 336 -12.71 -22.96 15.46
CA LYS A 336 -12.77 -24.37 15.91
C LYS A 336 -11.45 -25.12 15.94
N GLN A 337 -10.31 -24.51 15.56
CA GLN A 337 -9.01 -25.15 15.82
C GLN A 337 -8.83 -25.29 17.34
N THR A 338 -8.79 -26.54 17.79
CA THR A 338 -8.97 -27.01 19.16
C THR A 338 -7.95 -26.52 20.19
N ASN A 339 -7.02 -25.65 19.83
CA ASN A 339 -6.14 -24.92 20.75
C ASN A 339 -5.84 -23.53 20.17
N LYS A 340 -6.51 -22.46 20.66
CA LYS A 340 -6.24 -21.05 20.28
C LYS A 340 -4.75 -20.68 20.46
N GLU A 341 -4.04 -21.36 21.37
CA GLU A 341 -2.65 -21.12 21.74
C GLU A 341 -1.60 -21.62 20.73
N GLU A 342 -1.94 -22.56 19.84
CA GLU A 342 -1.00 -23.12 18.86
C GLU A 342 -1.09 -22.48 17.46
N ARG A 343 -1.99 -21.51 17.30
CA ARG A 343 -2.24 -20.89 16.01
C ARG A 343 -1.03 -20.08 15.56
N THR A 344 -0.68 -20.26 14.30
CA THR A 344 0.43 -19.58 13.64
C THR A 344 -0.05 -18.86 12.38
N PHE A 345 0.52 -17.71 12.07
CA PHE A 345 0.22 -16.93 10.86
C PHE A 345 1.45 -16.79 9.97
N PHE A 346 1.23 -16.67 8.68
CA PHE A 346 2.17 -15.94 7.82
C PHE A 346 1.58 -14.59 7.41
N CYS A 347 2.42 -13.71 6.87
CA CYS A 347 2.13 -12.29 6.71
C CYS A 347 0.80 -11.98 6.01
N SER A 348 0.58 -12.50 4.80
CA SER A 348 -0.66 -12.28 4.05
C SER A 348 -1.85 -13.11 4.55
N GLU A 349 -1.63 -14.23 5.27
CA GLU A 349 -2.70 -14.95 5.97
C GLU A 349 -3.31 -14.10 7.07
N LEU A 350 -2.49 -13.32 7.80
CA LEU A 350 -2.98 -12.40 8.84
C LEU A 350 -3.92 -11.35 8.24
N VAL A 351 -3.50 -10.72 7.13
CA VAL A 351 -4.32 -9.74 6.39
C VAL A 351 -5.63 -10.39 5.92
N ALA A 352 -5.54 -11.53 5.25
CA ALA A 352 -6.71 -12.22 4.72
C ALA A 352 -7.66 -12.72 5.82
N ALA A 353 -7.15 -13.14 6.97
CA ALA A 353 -7.96 -13.58 8.10
C ALA A 353 -8.81 -12.43 8.67
N LEU A 354 -8.21 -11.26 8.90
CA LEU A 354 -8.97 -10.08 9.34
C LEU A 354 -10.01 -9.67 8.30
N TYR A 355 -9.61 -9.59 7.02
CA TYR A 355 -10.51 -9.21 5.93
C TYR A 355 -11.69 -10.18 5.78
N LYS A 356 -11.48 -11.48 6.00
CA LYS A 356 -12.57 -12.45 6.05
C LYS A 356 -13.47 -12.25 7.28
N GLN A 357 -12.90 -11.97 8.45
CA GLN A 357 -13.69 -11.70 9.66
C GLN A 357 -14.56 -10.45 9.52
N LEU A 358 -14.06 -9.42 8.83
CA LEU A 358 -14.80 -8.20 8.48
C LEU A 358 -15.81 -8.40 7.33
N GLY A 359 -15.88 -9.59 6.73
CA GLY A 359 -16.75 -9.87 5.58
C GLY A 359 -16.32 -9.18 4.28
N ILE A 360 -15.09 -8.67 4.21
CA ILE A 360 -14.54 -7.98 3.02
C ILE A 360 -14.11 -9.00 1.96
N PHE A 361 -13.51 -10.12 2.35
CA PHE A 361 -13.14 -11.19 1.41
C PHE A 361 -14.14 -12.34 1.42
N ASP A 362 -14.15 -13.11 0.33
CA ASP A 362 -14.96 -14.32 0.24
C ASP A 362 -14.60 -15.33 1.34
N GLN A 363 -15.62 -16.09 1.76
CA GLN A 363 -15.46 -17.09 2.82
C GLN A 363 -14.97 -18.45 2.30
N GLN A 364 -14.99 -18.67 0.98
CA GLN A 364 -14.72 -19.97 0.38
C GLN A 364 -13.22 -20.28 0.35
N LYS A 365 -12.39 -19.31 -0.05
CA LYS A 365 -10.93 -19.46 -0.13
C LYS A 365 -10.30 -19.33 1.26
N SER A 366 -9.47 -20.29 1.68
CA SER A 366 -8.83 -20.22 3.00
C SER A 366 -7.89 -19.01 3.09
N ALA A 367 -7.82 -18.35 4.26
CA ALA A 367 -6.89 -17.25 4.52
C ALA A 367 -5.43 -17.67 4.25
N ALA A 368 -5.09 -18.94 4.54
CA ALA A 368 -3.75 -19.49 4.32
C ALA A 368 -3.40 -19.68 2.82
N GLN A 369 -4.34 -19.47 1.91
CA GLN A 369 -4.12 -19.53 0.46
C GLN A 369 -3.90 -18.14 -0.16
N TYR A 370 -3.88 -17.08 0.64
CA TYR A 370 -3.54 -15.74 0.18
C TYR A 370 -2.05 -15.50 0.37
N TRP A 371 -1.34 -15.38 -0.74
CA TRP A 371 0.02 -14.86 -0.80
C TRP A 371 0.01 -13.33 -0.91
N PRO A 372 1.13 -12.63 -0.62
CA PRO A 372 1.20 -11.19 -0.78
C PRO A 372 0.78 -10.73 -2.19
N GLY A 373 1.17 -11.46 -3.23
CA GLY A 373 0.74 -11.17 -4.60
C GLY A 373 -0.75 -11.38 -4.86
N ASN A 374 -1.46 -12.17 -4.06
CA ASN A 374 -2.91 -12.25 -4.20
C ASN A 374 -3.62 -10.99 -3.71
N LEU A 375 -2.95 -10.21 -2.87
CA LEU A 375 -3.43 -8.94 -2.34
C LEU A 375 -3.05 -7.76 -3.23
N CYS A 376 -2.48 -7.97 -4.44
CA CYS A 376 -2.18 -6.88 -5.37
C CYS A 376 -3.36 -6.54 -6.30
N SER A 377 -3.36 -5.35 -6.90
CA SER A 377 -4.40 -4.87 -7.81
C SER A 377 -4.38 -5.56 -9.17
N GLU A 378 -3.23 -6.10 -9.57
CA GLU A 378 -3.11 -6.90 -10.80
C GLU A 378 -3.79 -8.26 -10.67
N ASN A 379 -3.99 -8.76 -9.44
CA ASN A 379 -4.70 -10.00 -9.20
C ASN A 379 -6.22 -9.83 -9.38
N LYS A 380 -6.69 -10.03 -10.62
CA LYS A 380 -8.11 -9.98 -10.98
C LYS A 380 -8.97 -11.08 -10.33
N SER A 381 -8.37 -12.09 -9.71
CA SER A 381 -9.09 -13.17 -9.01
C SER A 381 -9.44 -12.83 -7.56
N LEU A 382 -8.94 -11.72 -7.02
CA LEU A 382 -9.29 -11.29 -5.66
C LEU A 382 -10.73 -10.79 -5.64
N VAL A 383 -11.60 -11.48 -4.88
CA VAL A 383 -13.00 -11.10 -4.70
C VAL A 383 -13.16 -10.25 -3.45
N VAL A 384 -13.60 -9.01 -3.62
CA VAL A 384 -13.92 -8.07 -2.54
C VAL A 384 -15.44 -7.94 -2.46
N LEU A 385 -16.03 -8.34 -1.34
CA LEU A 385 -17.48 -8.39 -1.10
C LEU A 385 -18.01 -7.10 -0.46
N LYS A 386 -17.20 -6.41 0.36
CA LYS A 386 -17.57 -5.16 1.06
C LYS A 386 -16.45 -4.12 0.93
N GLY A 387 -16.80 -2.89 0.57
CA GLY A 387 -15.84 -1.80 0.37
C GLY A 387 -15.07 -1.92 -0.95
N ILE A 388 -14.08 -1.04 -1.14
CA ILE A 388 -13.26 -0.95 -2.35
C ILE A 388 -11.78 -0.96 -1.95
N LEU A 389 -10.98 -1.84 -2.55
CA LEU A 389 -9.52 -1.80 -2.45
C LEU A 389 -8.93 -1.06 -3.64
N HIS A 390 -8.41 0.14 -3.39
CA HIS A 390 -7.77 0.93 -4.44
C HIS A 390 -6.48 0.27 -4.97
N PRO A 391 -6.01 0.68 -6.17
CA PRO A 391 -4.69 0.32 -6.67
C PRO A 391 -3.57 0.73 -5.70
N GLU A 392 -2.43 0.06 -5.79
CA GLU A 392 -1.26 0.36 -4.98
C GLU A 392 -0.68 1.73 -5.30
N GLN A 393 -0.29 2.45 -4.24
CA GLN A 393 0.56 3.63 -4.35
C GLN A 393 1.89 3.37 -3.64
N LEU A 394 3.00 3.70 -4.30
CA LEU A 394 4.33 3.63 -3.73
C LEU A 394 4.52 4.73 -2.69
N ILE A 395 4.84 4.36 -1.46
CA ILE A 395 5.18 5.34 -0.42
C ILE A 395 6.55 5.92 -0.75
N ASP A 396 6.60 7.24 -0.94
CA ASP A 396 7.82 7.95 -1.29
C ASP A 396 8.50 8.55 -0.06
N PHE A 397 9.64 7.95 0.29
CA PHE A 397 10.52 8.35 1.38
C PHE A 397 11.57 9.38 0.96
N SER A 398 11.47 9.98 -0.23
CA SER A 398 12.50 10.91 -0.74
C SER A 398 12.67 12.21 0.06
N ASN A 399 11.70 12.55 0.92
CA ASN A 399 11.68 13.75 1.76
C ASN A 399 11.81 13.42 3.27
N VAL A 400 12.18 12.19 3.59
CA VAL A 400 12.44 11.67 4.94
C VAL A 400 13.95 11.54 5.10
#